data_AF-A0A937VK07-F1
#
_entry.id   AF-A0A937VK07-F1
#
_cell.length_a   1.000
_cell.length_b   1.000
_cell.length_c   1.000
_cell.angle_alpha   90.00
_cell.angle_beta   90.00
_cell.angle_gamma   90.00
#
_symmetry.space_group_name_H-M   'P 1'
#
loop_
_entity.id
_entity.type
_entity.pdbx_description
1 polymer ?
#
loop_
_entity_poly.entity_id
_entity_poly.type
_entity_poly.pdbx_seq_one_letter_code
_entity_poly.pdbx_strand_id
1 'polypeptide(L)' 'MVSRAADWFAQAERDLEQAAASRRESRHEWACFAAQQAAEKAVKAVHLSRDQDAWGHVIARLLAELPVDV' A
#
# COMPACT_ATOMS: atom_id res chain seq x y z
N MET A 1 12.77 17.96 -2.81
CA MET A 1 11.31 17.80 -2.69
C MET A 1 11.06 16.96 -1.46
N VAL A 2 10.10 17.28 -0.59
CA VAL A 2 9.84 16.47 0.61
C VAL A 2 9.23 15.14 0.17
N SER A 3 9.81 14.01 0.56
CA SER A 3 9.27 12.69 0.23
C SER A 3 7.88 12.52 0.85
N ARG A 4 6.90 12.13 0.03
CA ARG A 4 5.53 11.82 0.49
C ARG A 4 5.38 10.38 0.96
N ALA A 5 6.47 9.65 1.16
CA ALA A 5 6.45 8.26 1.62
C ALA A 5 5.63 8.10 2.91
N ALA A 6 5.82 8.99 3.90
CA ALA A 6 5.08 8.94 5.16
C ALA A 6 3.56 9.16 4.96
N ASP A 7 3.15 10.06 4.07
CA ASP A 7 1.73 10.28 3.75
C ASP A 7 1.09 9.03 3.16
N TRP A 8 1.79 8.37 2.25
CA TRP A 8 1.32 7.14 1.58
C TRP A 8 1.25 5.97 2.56
N PHE A 9 2.25 5.84 3.43
CA PHE A 9 2.24 4.81 4.46
C PHE A 9 1.10 5.02 5.46
N ALA A 10 0.88 6.26 5.91
CA ALA A 10 -0.25 6.58 6.78
C ALA A 10 -1.61 6.30 6.13
N GLN A 11 -1.73 6.43 4.79
CA GLN A 11 -2.94 6.00 4.08
C GLN A 11 -3.07 4.47 4.04
N ALA A 12 -1.97 3.74 3.87
CA ALA A 12 -1.99 2.28 3.91
C ALA A 12 -2.45 1.75 5.27
N GLU A 13 -2.02 2.37 6.38
CA GLU A 13 -2.48 2.02 7.73
C GLU A 13 -3.98 2.22 7.90
N ARG A 14 -4.52 3.35 7.39
CA ARG A 14 -5.97 3.62 7.41
C ARG A 14 -6.76 2.63 6.55
N ASP A 15 -6.24 2.25 5.38
CA ASP A 15 -6.87 1.22 4.55
C ASP A 15 -6.89 -0.15 5.26
N LEU A 16 -5.83 -0.48 6.02
CA LEU A 16 -5.77 -1.69 6.82
C LEU A 16 -6.79 -1.67 7.97
N GLU A 17 -6.94 -0.53 8.66
CA GLU A 17 -8.01 -0.33 9.65
C GLU A 17 -9.39 -0.53 9.03
N GLN A 18 -9.63 0.04 7.84
CA GLN A 18 -10.88 -0.13 7.09
C GLN A 18 -11.13 -1.59 6.69
N ALA A 19 -10.08 -2.31 6.28
CA ALA A 19 -10.18 -3.73 5.96
C ALA A 19 -10.58 -4.55 7.19
N ALA A 20 -9.98 -4.25 8.35
CA ALA A 20 -10.32 -4.89 9.61
C ALA A 20 -11.76 -4.56 10.05
N ALA A 21 -12.21 -3.32 9.89
CA ALA A 21 -13.59 -2.90 10.18
C ALA A 21 -14.60 -3.62 9.27
N SER A 22 -14.35 -3.63 7.96
CA SER A 22 -15.20 -4.28 6.96
C SER A 22 -15.32 -5.79 7.22
N ARG A 23 -14.22 -6.43 7.65
CA ARG A 23 -14.23 -7.85 8.07
C ARG A 23 -15.11 -8.08 9.30
N ARG A 24 -15.06 -7.20 10.30
CA ARG A 24 -15.90 -7.30 11.52
C ARG A 24 -17.39 -7.11 11.21
N GLU A 25 -17.70 -6.32 10.20
CA GLU A 25 -19.08 -6.08 9.71
C GLU A 25 -19.56 -7.12 8.69
N SER A 26 -18.79 -8.20 8.47
CA SER A 26 -19.08 -9.26 7.48
C SER A 26 -19.20 -8.77 6.03
N ARG A 27 -18.63 -7.60 5.70
CA ARG A 27 -18.49 -7.06 4.34
C ARG A 27 -17.17 -7.55 3.73
N HIS A 28 -17.08 -8.84 3.46
CA HIS A 28 -15.81 -9.51 3.14
C HIS A 28 -15.18 -9.03 1.83
N GLU A 29 -15.99 -8.70 0.82
CA GLU A 29 -15.55 -8.12 -0.44
C GLU A 29 -14.87 -6.75 -0.23
N TRP A 30 -15.44 -5.91 0.65
CA TRP A 30 -14.84 -4.64 1.03
C TRP A 30 -13.57 -4.82 1.85
N ALA A 31 -13.53 -5.83 2.73
CA ALA A 31 -12.32 -6.17 3.46
C ALA A 31 -11.17 -6.54 2.51
N CYS A 32 -11.44 -7.35 1.48
CA CYS A 32 -10.45 -7.74 0.48
C CYS A 32 -9.99 -6.53 -0.36
N PHE A 33 -10.91 -5.68 -0.80
CA PHE A 33 -10.58 -4.47 -1.56
C PHE A 33 -9.69 -3.52 -0.74
N ALA A 34 -10.07 -3.22 0.49
CA ALA A 34 -9.30 -2.35 1.37
C ALA A 34 -7.92 -2.95 1.71
N ALA A 35 -7.82 -4.27 1.90
CA ALA A 35 -6.55 -4.94 2.13
C ALA A 35 -5.60 -4.84 0.92
N GLN A 36 -6.11 -4.97 -0.31
CA GLN A 36 -5.32 -4.76 -1.53
C GLN A 36 -4.83 -3.30 -1.61
N GLN A 37 -5.71 -2.33 -1.35
CA GLN A 37 -5.35 -0.91 -1.34
C GLN A 37 -4.28 -0.58 -0.29
N ALA A 38 -4.39 -1.15 0.91
CA ALA A 38 -3.40 -1.00 1.97
C ALA A 38 -2.02 -1.49 1.51
N ALA A 39 -1.96 -2.71 0.96
CA ALA A 39 -0.71 -3.28 0.46
C ALA A 39 -0.12 -2.45 -0.70
N GLU A 40 -0.95 -2.01 -1.65
CA GLU A 40 -0.49 -1.17 -2.77
C GLU A 40 0.12 0.15 -2.29
N LYS A 41 -0.57 0.86 -1.40
CA LYS A 41 -0.08 2.14 -0.88
C LYS A 41 1.18 1.97 -0.04
N ALA A 42 1.28 0.90 0.75
CA ALA A 42 2.47 0.59 1.54
C ALA A 42 3.69 0.36 0.63
N VAL A 43 3.56 -0.45 -0.42
CA VAL A 43 4.68 -0.70 -1.35
C VAL A 43 5.06 0.57 -2.12
N LYS A 44 4.08 1.40 -2.52
CA LYS A 44 4.36 2.70 -3.16
C LYS A 44 5.07 3.67 -2.21
N ALA A 45 4.75 3.65 -0.92
CA ALA A 45 5.48 4.43 0.08
C ALA A 45 6.95 4.01 0.15
N VAL A 46 7.24 2.71 0.03
CA VAL A 46 8.61 2.18 0.00
C VAL A 46 9.36 2.66 -1.24
N HIS A 47 8.76 2.65 -2.43
CA HIS A 47 9.33 3.26 -3.64
C HIS A 47 9.66 4.75 -3.44
N LEU A 48 8.70 5.53 -2.92
CA LEU A 48 8.90 6.95 -2.64
C LEU A 48 9.99 7.23 -1.58
N SER A 49 10.23 6.30 -0.65
CA SER A 49 11.32 6.41 0.33
C SER A 49 12.70 6.17 -0.28
N ARG A 50 12.75 5.56 -1.47
CA ARG A 50 13.95 5.27 -2.26
C ARG A 50 14.06 6.16 -3.51
N ASP A 51 13.34 7.29 -3.52
CA ASP A 51 13.28 8.23 -4.64
C ASP A 51 12.84 7.59 -5.98
N GLN A 52 12.02 6.54 -5.92
CA GLN A 52 11.43 5.87 -7.08
C GLN A 52 9.96 6.27 -7.26
N ASP A 53 9.55 6.45 -8.51
CA ASP A 53 8.13 6.59 -8.88
C ASP A 53 7.54 5.24 -9.29
N ALA A 54 6.51 4.80 -8.57
CA ALA A 54 5.84 3.52 -8.79
C ALA A 54 4.43 3.69 -9.37
N TRP A 55 4.15 3.01 -10.49
CA TRP A 55 2.89 3.11 -11.22
C TRP A 55 2.14 1.78 -11.31
N GLY A 56 0.81 1.84 -11.39
CA GLY A 56 -0.06 0.67 -11.48
C GLY A 56 -0.54 0.13 -10.12
N HIS A 57 -1.25 -1.00 -10.17
CA HIS A 57 -1.99 -1.57 -9.02
C HIS A 57 -1.60 -3.02 -8.70
N VAL A 58 -0.73 -3.62 -9.51
CA VAL A 58 -0.31 -5.02 -9.34
C VAL A 58 0.80 -5.08 -8.30
N ILE A 59 0.45 -5.37 -7.05
CA ILE A 59 1.38 -5.39 -5.91
C ILE A 59 2.59 -6.31 -6.17
N ALA A 60 2.38 -7.49 -6.76
CA ALA A 60 3.48 -8.41 -7.04
C ALA A 60 4.54 -7.80 -7.98
N ARG A 61 4.10 -7.00 -8.96
CA ARG A 61 4.99 -6.25 -9.85
C ARG A 61 5.68 -5.11 -9.12
N LEU A 62 4.93 -4.34 -8.32
CA LEU A 62 5.50 -3.26 -7.51
C LEU A 62 6.59 -3.76 -6.55
N LEU A 63 6.40 -4.94 -5.96
CA LEU A 63 7.41 -5.58 -5.10
C LEU A 63 8.64 -6.02 -5.89
N ALA A 64 8.46 -6.61 -7.07
CA ALA A 64 9.56 -7.04 -7.93
C ALA A 64 10.39 -5.88 -8.50
N GLU A 65 9.80 -4.68 -8.62
CA GLU A 65 10.47 -3.46 -9.07
C GLU A 65 11.24 -2.73 -7.95
N LEU A 66 11.14 -3.18 -6.69
CA LEU A 66 11.97 -2.65 -5.61
C LEU A 66 13.45 -3.07 -5.81
N PRO A 67 14.41 -2.20 -5.49
CA PRO A 67 15.82 -2.56 -5.57
C PRO A 67 16.14 -3.64 -4.52
N VAL A 68 16.94 -4.61 -4.93
CA VAL A 68 17.54 -5.57 -4.01
C VAL A 68 18.62 -4.82 -3.24
N ASP A 69 18.54 -4.79 -1.92
CA ASP A 69 19.65 -4.31 -1.10
C ASP A 69 20.84 -5.28 -1.33
N VAL A 70 21.89 -4.80 -1.99
CA VAL A 70 23.13 -5.54 -2.31
C VAL A 70 24.18 -5.27 -1.24
#